data_AF-A0A7Z9JDW1-F1
#
_entry.id   AF-A0A7Z9JDW1-F1
#
_cell.length_a   1.000
_cell.length_b   1.000
_cell.length_c   1.000
_cell.angle_alpha   90.00
_cell.angle_beta   90.00
_cell.angle_gamma   90.00
#
_symmetry.space_group_name_H-M   'P 1'
#
loop_
_entity.id
_entity.type
_entity.pdbx_description
1 polymer ?
#
loop_
_entity_poly.entity_id
_entity_poly.type
_entity_poly.pdbx_seq_one_letter_code
_entity_poly.pdbx_strand_id
1 'polypeptide(L)'
;MAHAYTPGLKVTNRMKHSAVRMLPIKGDVMVKVGDSVVADQIVAATYMPGDVYPLNMANLLAVPPKDVLSLMMYKEGHKVEKGEPIAETPGIFGKFKKKYNSPYVGTIETVSDVTGQVILRGPD
;
A
#
# COMPACT_ATOMS: atom_id res chain seq x y z
N MET A 1 45.97 11.45 -24.53
CA MET A 1 45.01 10.80 -23.59
C MET A 1 43.64 10.87 -24.23
N ALA A 2 43.08 9.72 -24.63
CA ALA A 2 41.77 9.67 -25.26
C ALA A 2 40.69 9.84 -24.20
N HIS A 3 40.00 10.98 -24.21
CA HIS A 3 38.78 11.15 -23.44
C HIS A 3 37.63 10.51 -24.21
N ALA A 4 37.11 9.39 -23.70
CA ALA A 4 35.92 8.77 -24.25
C ALA A 4 34.71 9.63 -23.88
N TYR A 5 34.20 10.39 -24.84
CA TYR A 5 32.94 11.11 -24.69
C TYR A 5 31.83 10.29 -25.35
N THR A 6 30.76 10.00 -24.62
CA THR A 6 29.56 9.41 -25.21
C THR A 6 28.99 10.38 -26.25
N PRO A 7 28.87 9.98 -27.53
CA PRO A 7 28.28 10.83 -28.56
C PRO A 7 26.88 11.30 -28.14
N GLY A 8 26.61 12.60 -28.28
CA GLY A 8 25.33 13.20 -27.89
C GLY A 8 25.32 13.92 -26.54
N LEU A 9 26.40 13.86 -25.75
CA LEU A 9 26.54 14.65 -24.52
C LEU A 9 27.25 15.99 -24.77
N LYS A 10 26.76 17.05 -24.12
CA LYS A 10 27.42 18.37 -24.11
C LYS A 10 28.48 18.40 -23.00
N VAL A 11 29.74 18.63 -23.38
CA VAL A 11 30.86 18.80 -22.45
C VAL A 11 31.08 20.29 -22.19
N THR A 12 31.14 20.69 -20.92
CA THR A 12 31.46 22.06 -20.50
C THR A 12 32.18 22.03 -19.16
N ASN A 13 33.09 22.99 -18.92
CA ASN A 13 33.85 23.09 -17.67
C ASN A 13 32.97 23.33 -16.44
N ARG A 14 31.83 24.02 -16.60
CA ARG A 14 30.82 24.24 -15.55
C ARG A 14 29.43 24.39 -16.18
N MET A 15 28.42 23.90 -15.49
CA MET A 15 27.01 24.07 -15.86
C MET A 15 26.18 24.23 -14.57
N LYS A 16 25.17 25.10 -14.61
CA LYS A 16 24.12 25.09 -13.59
C LYS A 16 23.13 23.97 -13.93
N HIS A 17 22.93 23.03 -13.01
CA HIS A 17 21.91 22.00 -13.13
C HIS A 17 20.67 22.42 -12.33
N SER A 18 19.49 22.22 -12.91
CA SER A 18 18.21 22.46 -12.24
C SER A 18 17.30 21.28 -12.57
N ALA A 19 16.68 20.72 -11.53
CA ALA A 19 15.71 19.64 -11.64
C ALA A 19 14.57 19.91 -10.66
N VAL A 20 13.35 19.61 -11.10
CA VAL A 20 12.17 19.68 -10.25
C VAL A 20 11.88 18.28 -9.71
N ARG A 21 11.70 18.18 -8.41
CA ARG A 21 11.24 16.96 -7.72
C ARG A 21 9.94 17.30 -7.00
N MET A 22 9.00 16.37 -7.01
CA MET A 22 7.69 16.54 -6.38
C MET A 22 7.38 15.32 -5.53
N LEU A 23 6.75 15.52 -4.37
CA LEU A 23 6.20 14.42 -3.60
C LEU A 23 5.04 13.78 -4.39
N PRO A 24 4.87 12.45 -4.35
CA PRO A 24 3.80 11.77 -5.07
C PRO A 24 2.41 12.13 -4.54
N ILE A 25 2.32 12.49 -3.27
CA ILE A 25 1.12 12.96 -2.57
C ILE A 25 1.49 14.12 -1.63
N LYS A 26 0.49 14.82 -1.11
CA LYS A 26 0.69 15.94 -0.18
C LYS A 26 1.55 15.48 1.00
N GLY A 27 2.50 16.31 1.40
CA GLY A 27 3.37 16.05 2.54
C GLY A 27 4.01 17.34 3.01
N ASP A 28 5.10 17.21 3.75
CA ASP A 28 5.76 18.30 4.44
C ASP A 28 7.05 18.68 3.74
N VAL A 29 7.23 19.98 3.51
CA VAL A 29 8.49 20.57 3.03
C VAL A 29 9.24 21.11 4.23
N MET A 30 10.43 20.56 4.48
CA MET A 30 11.24 20.82 5.68
C MET A 30 12.30 21.91 5.48
N VAL A 31 12.35 22.52 4.29
CA VAL A 31 13.30 23.59 3.92
C VAL A 31 12.57 24.79 3.33
N LYS A 32 13.27 25.93 3.26
CA LYS A 32 12.75 27.19 2.70
C LYS A 32 13.50 27.56 1.43
N VAL A 33 12.89 28.45 0.65
CA VAL A 33 13.52 29.03 -0.53
C VAL A 33 14.79 29.78 -0.11
N GLY A 34 15.92 29.41 -0.71
CA GLY A 34 17.24 30.00 -0.43
C GLY A 34 18.13 29.15 0.49
N ASP A 35 17.60 28.11 1.11
CA ASP A 35 18.39 27.22 1.97
C ASP A 35 19.44 26.45 1.15
N SER A 36 20.65 26.35 1.71
CA SER A 36 21.69 25.44 1.20
C SER A 36 21.53 24.07 1.86
N VAL A 37 21.50 23.02 1.05
CA VAL A 37 21.30 21.63 1.51
C VAL A 37 22.43 20.74 1.03
N VAL A 38 22.73 19.66 1.77
CA VAL A 38 23.66 18.61 1.32
C VAL A 38 22.93 17.61 0.41
N ALA A 39 23.70 16.83 -0.37
CA ALA A 39 23.16 16.04 -1.48
C ALA A 39 22.10 14.99 -1.05
N ASP A 40 22.24 14.44 0.15
CA ASP A 40 21.41 13.38 0.75
C ASP A 40 20.44 13.90 1.82
N GLN A 41 20.38 15.22 2.04
CA GLN A 41 19.46 15.81 3.01
C GLN A 41 18.00 15.59 2.58
N ILE A 42 17.19 15.11 3.51
CA ILE A 42 15.74 15.01 3.31
C ILE A 42 15.14 16.41 3.37
N VAL A 43 14.68 16.92 2.22
CA VAL A 43 14.12 18.28 2.09
C VAL A 43 12.61 18.33 2.14
N ALA A 44 11.96 17.21 1.85
CA ALA A 44 10.52 17.03 1.93
C ALA A 44 10.21 15.54 2.11
N ALA A 45 9.11 15.23 2.79
CA ALA A 45 8.66 13.87 3.02
C ALA A 45 7.13 13.79 2.94
N THR A 46 6.62 12.62 2.60
CA THR A 46 5.20 12.30 2.74
C THR A 46 5.05 10.89 3.28
N TYR A 47 3.98 10.66 4.03
CA TYR A 47 3.59 9.33 4.48
C TYR A 47 2.91 8.62 3.33
N MET A 48 3.58 7.58 2.80
CA MET A 48 3.02 6.74 1.76
C MET A 48 2.24 5.61 2.44
N PRO A 49 0.90 5.59 2.36
CA PRO A 49 0.15 4.48 2.93
C PRO A 49 0.54 3.19 2.22
N GLY A 50 0.58 2.07 2.95
CA GLY A 50 0.81 0.76 2.36
C GLY A 50 -0.18 0.42 1.23
N ASP A 51 0.17 -0.59 0.45
CA ASP A 51 -0.63 -1.04 -0.69
C ASP A 51 -2.08 -1.37 -0.30
N VAL A 52 -3.02 -1.09 -1.21
CA VAL A 52 -4.44 -1.44 -1.03
C VAL A 52 -4.70 -2.79 -1.67
N TYR A 53 -5.20 -3.76 -0.90
CA TYR A 53 -5.62 -5.05 -1.40
C TYR A 53 -7.14 -5.23 -1.20
N PRO A 54 -7.96 -4.96 -2.23
CA PRO A 54 -9.39 -5.22 -2.17
C PRO A 54 -9.67 -6.72 -2.32
N LEU A 55 -10.31 -7.30 -1.31
CA LEU A 55 -10.75 -8.69 -1.30
C LEU A 55 -12.28 -8.74 -1.40
N ASN A 56 -12.79 -9.31 -2.49
CA ASN A 56 -14.23 -9.52 -2.66
C ASN A 56 -14.68 -10.74 -1.85
N MET A 57 -14.87 -10.54 -0.54
CA MET A 57 -15.17 -11.61 0.41
C MET A 57 -16.55 -12.24 0.18
N ALA A 58 -17.54 -11.46 -0.27
CA ALA A 58 -18.84 -11.99 -0.67
C ALA A 58 -18.69 -13.08 -1.76
N ASN A 59 -17.92 -12.79 -2.81
CA ASN A 59 -17.66 -13.76 -3.88
C ASN A 59 -16.78 -14.93 -3.41
N LEU A 60 -15.74 -14.65 -2.63
CA LEU A 60 -14.80 -15.67 -2.14
C LEU A 60 -15.47 -16.68 -1.20
N LEU A 61 -16.40 -16.21 -0.35
CA LEU A 61 -17.15 -17.04 0.59
C LEU A 61 -18.48 -17.56 0.01
N ALA A 62 -18.89 -17.06 -1.15
CA ALA A 62 -20.18 -17.36 -1.79
C ALA A 62 -21.38 -17.01 -0.89
N VAL A 63 -21.39 -15.79 -0.35
CA VAL A 63 -22.44 -15.27 0.55
C VAL A 63 -22.93 -13.89 0.11
N PRO A 64 -24.14 -13.47 0.53
CA PRO A 64 -24.58 -12.10 0.37
C PRO A 64 -23.62 -11.08 1.02
N PRO A 65 -23.43 -9.89 0.44
CA PRO A 65 -22.58 -8.82 1.00
C PRO A 65 -22.83 -8.53 2.48
N LYS A 66 -24.10 -8.50 2.90
CA LYS A 66 -24.52 -8.20 4.26
C LYS A 66 -24.02 -9.21 5.29
N ASP A 67 -23.75 -10.44 4.87
CA ASP A 67 -23.36 -11.51 5.76
C ASP A 67 -21.84 -11.53 5.99
N VAL A 68 -21.04 -10.88 5.11
CA VAL A 68 -19.58 -10.89 5.16
C VAL A 68 -19.05 -10.47 6.52
N LEU A 69 -19.58 -9.38 7.10
CA LEU A 69 -19.12 -8.85 8.39
C LEU A 69 -19.25 -9.88 9.52
N SER A 70 -20.28 -10.73 9.48
CA SER A 70 -20.51 -11.76 10.52
C SER A 70 -19.58 -12.97 10.38
N LEU A 71 -18.95 -13.15 9.21
CA LEU A 71 -18.07 -14.28 8.89
C LEU A 71 -16.59 -13.93 9.02
N MET A 72 -16.26 -12.65 9.19
CA MET A 72 -14.90 -12.21 9.46
C MET A 72 -14.48 -12.67 10.86
N MET A 73 -13.29 -13.27 10.94
CA MET A 73 -12.71 -13.72 12.22
C MET A 73 -12.13 -12.56 13.03
N TYR A 74 -11.75 -11.48 12.34
CA TYR A 74 -11.14 -10.29 12.93
C TYR A 74 -11.86 -9.03 12.47
N LYS A 75 -11.75 -7.97 13.27
CA LYS A 75 -12.36 -6.65 12.99
C LYS A 75 -11.37 -5.72 12.31
N GLU A 76 -11.89 -4.59 11.85
CA GLU A 76 -11.08 -3.45 11.40
C GLU A 76 -10.03 -3.06 12.47
N GLY A 77 -8.82 -2.72 12.02
CA GLY A 77 -7.65 -2.45 12.84
C GLY A 77 -6.80 -3.69 13.19
N HIS A 78 -7.25 -4.91 12.90
CA HIS A 78 -6.47 -6.11 13.18
C HIS A 78 -5.37 -6.34 12.14
N LYS A 79 -4.15 -6.64 12.62
CA LYS A 79 -3.00 -7.02 11.79
C LYS A 79 -3.09 -8.49 11.39
N VAL A 80 -2.78 -8.79 10.15
CA VAL A 80 -2.94 -10.10 9.54
C VAL A 80 -1.66 -10.48 8.83
N GLU A 81 -1.20 -11.71 9.05
CA GLU A 81 -0.08 -12.29 8.32
C GLU A 81 -0.52 -13.05 7.07
N LYS A 82 0.41 -13.21 6.12
CA LYS A 82 0.14 -14.02 4.93
C LYS A 82 -0.13 -15.47 5.33
N GLY A 83 -1.23 -16.02 4.85
CA GLY A 83 -1.68 -17.39 5.14
C GLY A 83 -2.55 -17.51 6.40
N GLU A 84 -2.72 -16.43 7.17
CA GLU A 84 -3.57 -16.42 8.35
C GLU A 84 -5.06 -16.48 7.98
N PRO A 85 -5.90 -17.32 8.62
CA PRO A 85 -7.33 -17.37 8.34
C PRO A 85 -8.02 -16.08 8.82
N ILE A 86 -8.70 -15.38 7.91
CA ILE A 86 -9.37 -14.10 8.20
C ILE A 86 -10.90 -14.17 8.14
N ALA A 87 -11.45 -15.20 7.51
CA ALA A 87 -12.89 -15.44 7.48
C ALA A 87 -13.20 -16.93 7.42
N GLU A 88 -14.35 -17.30 7.96
CA GLU A 88 -14.82 -18.69 7.98
C GLU A 88 -16.34 -18.74 7.77
N THR A 89 -16.80 -19.60 6.86
CA THR A 89 -18.24 -19.86 6.69
C THR A 89 -18.79 -20.78 7.79
N PRO A 90 -20.07 -20.66 8.18
CA PRO A 90 -20.65 -21.48 9.25
C PRO A 90 -20.72 -22.99 8.89
N GLY A 91 -20.64 -23.32 7.60
CA GLY A 91 -20.73 -24.69 7.08
C GLY A 91 -22.17 -25.22 7.09
N ILE A 92 -22.33 -26.49 6.69
CA ILE A 92 -23.61 -27.21 6.72
C ILE A 92 -23.65 -28.05 8.01
N PHE A 93 -24.57 -27.75 8.93
CA PHE A 93 -24.63 -28.37 10.26
C PHE A 93 -23.29 -28.34 11.03
N GLY A 94 -22.52 -27.25 10.88
CA GLY A 94 -21.21 -27.07 11.50
C GLY A 94 -20.07 -27.88 10.87
N LYS A 95 -20.34 -28.62 9.79
CA LYS A 95 -19.34 -29.35 8.99
C LYS A 95 -19.05 -28.61 7.68
N PHE A 96 -17.91 -28.88 7.05
CA PHE A 96 -17.50 -28.28 5.76
C PHE A 96 -17.38 -26.75 5.77
N LYS A 97 -16.82 -26.20 6.86
CA LYS A 97 -16.51 -24.76 6.91
C LYS A 97 -15.44 -24.41 5.89
N LYS A 98 -15.66 -23.33 5.13
CA LYS A 98 -14.67 -22.79 4.20
C LYS A 98 -13.92 -21.69 4.92
N LYS A 99 -12.62 -21.88 5.11
CA LYS A 99 -11.72 -20.83 5.61
C LYS A 99 -11.12 -20.08 4.43
N TYR A 100 -11.03 -18.76 4.57
CA TYR A 100 -10.28 -17.93 3.67
C TYR A 100 -9.03 -17.41 4.38
N ASN A 101 -7.87 -17.77 3.86
CA ASN A 101 -6.59 -17.33 4.37
C ASN A 101 -6.15 -16.07 3.63
N SER A 102 -5.59 -15.12 4.36
CA SER A 102 -5.12 -13.87 3.77
C SER A 102 -3.99 -14.13 2.76
N PRO A 103 -4.09 -13.61 1.53
CA PRO A 103 -3.01 -13.71 0.55
C PRO A 103 -1.88 -12.70 0.80
N TYR A 104 -2.12 -11.68 1.64
CA TYR A 104 -1.21 -10.56 1.90
C TYR A 104 -0.97 -10.35 3.40
N VAL A 105 0.15 -9.74 3.73
CA VAL A 105 0.38 -9.15 5.06
C VAL A 105 -0.25 -7.76 5.09
N GLY A 106 -0.87 -7.38 6.20
CA GLY A 106 -1.49 -6.06 6.32
C GLY A 106 -2.39 -5.89 7.52
N THR A 107 -3.24 -4.87 7.46
CA THR A 107 -4.26 -4.57 8.47
C THR A 107 -5.62 -4.55 7.80
N ILE A 108 -6.64 -5.12 8.45
CA ILE A 108 -8.03 -4.97 7.99
C ILE A 108 -8.42 -3.50 8.17
N GLU A 109 -8.53 -2.76 7.08
CA GLU A 109 -8.86 -1.33 7.11
C GLU A 109 -10.37 -1.11 7.10
N THR A 110 -11.09 -1.87 6.27
CA THR A 110 -12.55 -1.73 6.15
C THR A 110 -13.20 -3.05 5.78
N VAL A 111 -14.37 -3.33 6.36
CA VAL A 111 -15.25 -4.43 6.00
C VAL A 111 -16.61 -3.86 5.60
N SER A 112 -16.93 -3.87 4.30
CA SER A 112 -18.18 -3.31 3.78
C SER A 112 -19.31 -4.35 3.81
N ASP A 113 -20.36 -4.09 4.58
CA ASP A 113 -21.62 -4.87 4.58
C ASP A 113 -22.52 -4.57 3.36
N VAL A 114 -22.29 -3.44 2.68
CA VAL A 114 -23.00 -3.06 1.45
C VAL A 114 -22.43 -3.79 0.22
N THR A 115 -21.10 -3.77 0.06
CA THR A 115 -20.44 -4.32 -1.14
C THR A 115 -19.86 -5.72 -0.92
N GLY A 116 -19.67 -6.14 0.33
CA GLY A 116 -19.04 -7.40 0.68
C GLY A 116 -17.53 -7.40 0.44
N GLN A 117 -16.94 -6.23 0.24
CA GLN A 117 -15.49 -6.05 0.10
C GLN A 117 -14.83 -5.89 1.46
N VAL A 118 -13.64 -6.47 1.57
CA VAL A 118 -12.70 -6.22 2.67
C VAL A 118 -11.45 -5.57 2.10
N ILE A 119 -11.05 -4.46 2.66
CA ILE A 119 -9.80 -3.77 2.31
C ILE A 119 -8.73 -4.20 3.30
N LEU A 120 -7.68 -4.83 2.79
CA LEU A 120 -6.43 -5.00 3.53
C LEU A 120 -5.46 -3.90 3.12
N ARG A 121 -4.89 -3.22 4.12
CA ARG A 121 -3.83 -2.24 3.96
C ARG A 121 -2.48 -2.88 4.25
N GLY A 122 -1.55 -2.85 3.29
CA GLY A 122 -0.18 -3.32 3.51
C GLY A 122 0.50 -2.59 4.68
N PRO A 123 1.58 -3.15 5.25
CA PRO A 123 2.38 -2.47 6.26
C PRO A 123 2.98 -1.16 5.72
N ASP A 124 3.24 -0.24 6.64
CA ASP A 124 3.94 1.03 6.41
C ASP A 124 5.44 0.84 6.12
#